data_AF-A0A1I6HBF5-F1
#
_entry.id   AF-A0A1I6HBF5-F1
#
_cell.length_a   1.000
_cell.length_b   1.000
_cell.length_c   1.000
_cell.angle_alpha   90.00
_cell.angle_beta   90.00
_cell.angle_gamma   90.00
#
_symmetry.space_group_name_H-M   'P 1'
#
loop_
_entity.id
_entity.type
_entity.pdbx_description
1 polymer ?
#
loop_
_entity_poly.entity_id
_entity_poly.type
_entity_poly.pdbx_seq_one_letter_code
_entity_poly.pdbx_strand_id
1 'polypeptide(L)'
;MPTRRTVLASLSVVGATSLAGCDALGRTSPESTPERETTASRATSTSSGTAAAEATSSSSLPYRAADETENVDRPRGVVVRNVGVESRFATVVVARGDETVFVESADYAPQGTGRTRRYPELVARRGTYEVYVETGDGATGRGVLRVDDVHDDAVVELGPAVRVRQTVRCAPDCGAISRGGDAKPFGNPRWPEVDAWAGYTVTVANAGENTHDVRVVFDVDGETVLDYRYRPPRGTVLGFPTVPPLRRLRVTVEANGDRWRGRLDEDRSVALPLAVDGDGVRVDAWPDAGADLRVRNERGPRTVTVTLTRSGNRVAEWSGELDENGTATVDDFVPGPGLYRVVMTLGDGGDGGARTSTRSVVVTRHGLLLVRARDGVDAFFVR
;
A
#
# COMPACT_ATOMS: atom_id res chain seq x y z
N MET A 1 3.83 -0.14 -26.88
CA MET A 1 2.95 0.77 -26.10
C MET A 1 1.53 0.27 -26.26
N PRO A 2 0.90 -0.32 -25.23
CA PRO A 2 -0.50 -0.67 -25.31
C PRO A 2 -1.33 0.62 -25.28
N THR A 3 -2.08 0.89 -26.33
CA THR A 3 -3.01 2.03 -26.41
C THR A 3 -4.30 1.72 -25.65
N ARG A 4 -5.02 2.76 -25.20
CA ARG A 4 -6.36 2.82 -24.58
C ARG A 4 -7.40 1.74 -24.98
N ARG A 5 -7.24 1.13 -26.17
CA ARG A 5 -8.05 0.04 -26.72
C ARG A 5 -7.91 -1.30 -25.97
N THR A 6 -6.75 -1.63 -25.39
CA THR A 6 -6.53 -2.95 -24.77
C THR A 6 -7.30 -3.09 -23.44
N VAL A 7 -7.38 -2.01 -22.66
CA VAL A 7 -8.13 -1.95 -21.39
C VAL A 7 -9.63 -2.13 -21.61
N LEU A 8 -10.20 -1.42 -22.59
CA LEU A 8 -11.63 -1.48 -22.90
C LEU A 8 -12.07 -2.83 -23.50
N ALA A 9 -11.17 -3.53 -24.20
CA ALA A 9 -11.43 -4.88 -24.69
C ALA A 9 -11.54 -5.92 -23.56
N SER A 10 -10.88 -5.70 -22.41
CA SER A 10 -10.94 -6.63 -21.28
C SER A 10 -12.28 -6.61 -20.52
N LEU A 11 -13.08 -5.55 -20.68
CA LEU A 11 -14.43 -5.43 -20.11
C LEU A 11 -15.52 -6.06 -21.00
N SER A 12 -15.20 -6.48 -22.22
CA SER A 12 -16.18 -6.95 -23.23
C SER A 12 -16.11 -8.46 -23.53
N VAL A 13 -15.30 -9.26 -22.80
CA VAL A 13 -15.07 -10.69 -23.11
C VAL A 13 -15.73 -11.67 -22.12
N VAL A 14 -16.87 -11.30 -21.53
CA VAL A 14 -17.75 -12.29 -20.87
C VAL A 14 -19.12 -12.27 -21.55
N GLY A 15 -19.23 -12.95 -22.68
CA GLY A 15 -20.53 -13.19 -23.32
C GLY A 15 -20.51 -13.44 -24.82
N ALA A 16 -19.94 -14.57 -25.26
CA ALA A 16 -20.36 -15.24 -26.50
C ALA A 16 -19.76 -16.65 -26.58
N THR A 17 -20.50 -17.64 -26.10
CA THR A 17 -20.30 -19.04 -26.49
C THR A 17 -20.97 -19.32 -27.83
N SER A 18 -20.22 -19.99 -28.70
CA SER A 18 -20.59 -20.82 -29.86
C SER A 18 -21.35 -20.19 -31.05
N LEU A 19 -20.71 -20.22 -32.22
CA LEU A 19 -21.19 -20.98 -33.39
C LEU A 19 -20.00 -21.29 -34.33
N ALA A 20 -20.16 -22.38 -35.08
CA ALA A 20 -19.14 -23.20 -35.71
C ALA A 20 -18.53 -22.66 -37.03
N GLY A 21 -17.25 -23.03 -37.27
CA GLY A 21 -16.74 -23.73 -38.47
C GLY A 21 -16.65 -23.00 -39.82
N CYS A 22 -15.43 -22.90 -40.38
CA CYS A 22 -14.99 -23.62 -41.59
C CYS A 22 -13.54 -23.24 -41.99
N ASP A 23 -12.71 -24.26 -42.21
CA ASP A 23 -11.42 -24.23 -42.91
C ASP A 23 -11.57 -23.80 -44.38
N ALA A 24 -10.53 -23.20 -44.97
CA ALA A 24 -9.91 -23.70 -46.21
C ALA A 24 -8.83 -22.75 -46.78
N LEU A 25 -7.71 -23.35 -47.15
CA LEU A 25 -6.49 -22.80 -47.77
C LEU A 25 -6.70 -22.32 -49.22
N GLY A 26 -5.88 -21.38 -49.70
CA GLY A 26 -5.74 -21.10 -51.14
C GLY A 26 -4.67 -20.07 -51.51
N ARG A 27 -3.50 -20.54 -51.95
CA ARG A 27 -2.38 -19.79 -52.55
C ARG A 27 -2.79 -19.08 -53.86
N THR A 28 -2.19 -17.93 -54.17
CA THR A 28 -1.20 -17.72 -55.28
C THR A 28 -0.94 -16.23 -55.56
N SER A 29 0.34 -15.83 -55.56
CA SER A 29 0.87 -14.68 -56.34
C SER A 29 0.98 -15.08 -57.82
N PRO A 30 1.03 -14.12 -58.77
CA PRO A 30 2.27 -13.44 -59.16
C PRO A 30 2.09 -11.90 -59.28
N GLU A 31 3.04 -11.08 -58.84
CA GLU A 31 4.26 -10.65 -59.56
C GLU A 31 3.99 -9.68 -60.72
N SER A 32 4.32 -8.39 -60.50
CA SER A 32 4.76 -7.43 -61.52
C SER A 32 5.43 -6.25 -60.79
N THR A 33 6.70 -6.03 -61.08
CA THR A 33 7.59 -4.94 -60.64
C THR A 33 8.39 -4.56 -61.89
N PRO A 34 9.08 -3.41 -61.99
CA PRO A 34 8.79 -2.01 -61.62
C PRO A 34 8.90 -1.09 -62.86
N GLU A 35 8.57 0.20 -62.76
CA GLU A 35 9.34 1.22 -63.51
C GLU A 35 9.15 2.64 -62.94
N ARG A 36 10.30 3.31 -62.70
CA ARG A 36 10.66 4.73 -62.91
C ARG A 36 9.63 5.83 -62.55
N GLU A 37 9.96 6.96 -61.93
CA GLU A 37 11.18 7.78 -61.93
C GLU A 37 11.01 8.90 -60.88
N THR A 38 12.13 9.35 -60.30
CA THR A 38 12.48 10.73 -59.90
C THR A 38 11.47 11.58 -59.11
N THR A 39 11.87 12.03 -57.91
CA THR A 39 12.41 13.39 -57.60
C THR A 39 12.22 13.70 -56.12
N ALA A 40 13.27 14.15 -55.45
CA ALA A 40 13.23 14.66 -54.09
C ALA A 40 12.36 15.94 -54.01
N SER A 41 11.50 16.05 -53.00
CA SER A 41 11.28 17.35 -52.34
C SER A 41 10.65 17.21 -50.96
N ARG A 42 11.32 17.87 -50.03
CA ARG A 42 10.95 18.11 -48.63
C ARG A 42 9.69 18.98 -48.59
N ALA A 43 8.64 18.50 -47.93
CA ALA A 43 7.52 19.36 -47.51
C ALA A 43 7.04 18.93 -46.13
N THR A 44 7.26 19.83 -45.18
CA THR A 44 6.59 19.90 -43.89
C THR A 44 5.09 20.05 -44.14
N SER A 45 4.29 19.06 -43.72
CA SER A 45 2.83 19.15 -43.74
C SER A 45 2.30 18.97 -42.33
N THR A 46 2.08 20.11 -41.68
CA THR A 46 1.18 20.27 -40.55
C THR A 46 -0.22 19.86 -41.01
N SER A 47 -0.67 18.65 -40.69
CA SER A 47 -2.07 18.25 -40.89
C SER A 47 -2.81 18.33 -39.56
N SER A 48 -3.50 19.46 -39.37
CA SER A 48 -4.68 19.56 -38.54
C SER A 48 -5.68 18.48 -38.98
N GLY A 49 -5.68 17.36 -38.28
CA GLY A 49 -6.64 16.28 -38.45
C GLY A 49 -7.63 16.33 -37.29
N THR A 50 -8.66 17.16 -37.46
CA THR A 50 -9.89 17.10 -36.68
C THR A 50 -10.51 15.72 -36.88
N ALA A 51 -10.24 14.81 -35.96
CA ALA A 51 -11.05 13.62 -35.75
C ALA A 51 -11.80 13.83 -34.43
N ALA A 52 -12.96 14.46 -34.55
CA ALA A 52 -14.01 14.36 -33.56
C ALA A 52 -14.40 12.88 -33.45
N ALA A 53 -13.80 12.18 -32.49
CA ALA A 53 -14.33 10.93 -31.99
C ALA A 53 -15.21 11.30 -30.80
N GLU A 54 -16.50 11.02 -30.96
CA GLU A 54 -17.57 11.21 -30.00
C GLU A 54 -17.12 10.87 -28.58
N ALA A 55 -16.99 11.93 -27.77
CA ALA A 55 -17.01 11.81 -26.33
C ALA A 55 -18.43 11.36 -25.95
N THR A 56 -18.61 10.06 -25.80
CA THR A 56 -19.78 9.49 -25.14
C THR A 56 -19.87 10.10 -23.75
N SER A 57 -20.86 10.99 -23.59
CA SER A 57 -21.41 11.50 -22.33
C SER A 57 -20.37 11.95 -21.30
N SER A 58 -20.06 13.26 -21.30
CA SER A 58 -19.49 13.95 -20.14
C SER A 58 -20.48 13.86 -18.97
N SER A 59 -20.45 12.75 -18.23
CA SER A 59 -21.01 12.68 -16.89
C SER A 59 -20.36 13.79 -16.08
N SER A 60 -21.11 14.84 -15.75
CA SER A 60 -20.64 15.89 -14.84
C SER A 60 -20.29 15.24 -13.51
N LEU A 61 -19.02 15.20 -13.16
CA LEU A 61 -18.58 14.71 -11.85
C LEU A 61 -19.03 15.72 -10.76
N PRO A 62 -19.42 15.24 -9.56
CA PRO A 62 -19.50 13.84 -9.16
C PRO A 62 -20.67 13.09 -9.81
N TYR A 63 -20.47 11.79 -10.08
CA TYR A 63 -21.55 10.89 -10.50
C TYR A 63 -22.61 10.74 -9.40
N ARG A 64 -23.86 11.09 -9.71
CA ARG A 64 -24.98 11.25 -8.78
C ARG A 64 -26.20 10.43 -9.20
N ALA A 65 -27.01 10.03 -8.22
CA ALA A 65 -28.38 9.59 -8.44
C ALA A 65 -29.30 10.79 -8.64
N ALA A 66 -30.42 10.57 -9.34
CA ALA A 66 -31.50 11.54 -9.45
C ALA A 66 -32.25 11.75 -8.12
N ASP A 67 -32.36 10.69 -7.30
CA ASP A 67 -32.87 10.77 -5.94
C ASP A 67 -31.73 11.18 -4.99
N GLU A 68 -31.86 12.32 -4.33
CA GLU A 68 -30.84 12.82 -3.39
C GLU A 68 -30.64 11.91 -2.17
N THR A 69 -31.64 11.10 -1.80
CA THR A 69 -31.50 10.15 -0.68
C THR A 69 -30.56 8.98 -1.02
N GLU A 70 -30.32 8.72 -2.30
CA GLU A 70 -29.31 7.77 -2.77
C GLU A 70 -27.89 8.37 -2.78
N ASN A 71 -27.70 9.67 -2.51
CA ASN A 71 -26.40 10.32 -2.55
C ASN A 71 -25.80 10.51 -1.13
N VAL A 72 -24.50 10.28 -0.98
CA VAL A 72 -23.77 10.69 0.23
C VAL A 72 -23.49 12.19 0.21
N ASP A 73 -23.43 12.81 1.39
CA ASP A 73 -23.19 14.25 1.52
C ASP A 73 -21.80 14.64 0.98
N ARG A 74 -20.79 13.83 1.31
CA ARG A 74 -19.42 14.00 0.82
C ARG A 74 -19.16 12.94 -0.24
N PRO A 75 -18.97 13.30 -1.53
CA PRO A 75 -18.63 12.33 -2.55
C PRO A 75 -17.26 11.69 -2.29
N ARG A 76 -17.03 10.50 -2.84
CA ARG A 76 -15.78 9.74 -2.72
C ARG A 76 -15.00 9.75 -4.02
N GLY A 77 -13.70 9.60 -3.89
CA GLY A 77 -12.75 9.64 -4.98
C GLY A 77 -11.69 8.57 -4.90
N VAL A 78 -10.64 8.76 -5.70
CA VAL A 78 -9.48 7.88 -5.74
C VAL A 78 -8.20 8.69 -5.53
N VAL A 79 -7.32 8.18 -4.68
CA VAL A 79 -5.98 8.70 -4.45
C VAL A 79 -4.98 7.72 -5.03
N VAL A 80 -4.16 8.16 -5.97
CA VAL A 80 -3.19 7.28 -6.65
C VAL A 80 -1.78 7.72 -6.30
N ARG A 81 -1.00 6.78 -5.76
CA ARG A 81 0.39 7.01 -5.38
C ARG A 81 1.30 5.92 -5.92
N ASN A 82 2.41 6.34 -6.49
CA ASN A 82 3.52 5.44 -6.79
C ASN A 82 4.36 5.23 -5.53
N VAL A 83 4.58 3.97 -5.20
CA VAL A 83 5.32 3.54 -4.01
C VAL A 83 6.68 2.93 -4.37
N GLY A 84 7.04 2.91 -5.65
CA GLY A 84 8.36 2.55 -6.14
C GLY A 84 9.30 3.75 -6.29
N VAL A 85 10.57 3.45 -6.55
CA VAL A 85 11.66 4.43 -6.74
C VAL A 85 11.77 4.96 -8.17
N GLU A 86 11.05 4.35 -9.11
CA GLU A 86 10.99 4.78 -10.52
C GLU A 86 9.62 5.36 -10.83
N SER A 87 9.54 6.25 -11.84
CA SER A 87 8.25 6.76 -12.32
C SER A 87 7.45 5.65 -13.00
N ARG A 88 6.12 5.68 -12.87
CA ARG A 88 5.25 4.69 -13.51
C ARG A 88 4.07 5.35 -14.19
N PHE A 89 3.81 4.95 -15.43
CA PHE A 89 2.59 5.28 -16.14
C PHE A 89 1.49 4.32 -15.70
N ALA A 90 0.29 4.83 -15.41
CA ALA A 90 -0.87 3.99 -15.11
C ALA A 90 -2.16 4.60 -15.63
N THR A 91 -3.09 3.71 -16.00
CA THR A 91 -4.49 4.04 -16.29
C THR A 91 -5.35 3.54 -15.14
N VAL A 92 -6.22 4.42 -14.64
CA VAL A 92 -7.15 4.14 -13.54
C VAL A 92 -8.56 4.32 -14.07
N VAL A 93 -9.40 3.30 -13.87
CA VAL A 93 -10.80 3.26 -14.29
C VAL A 93 -11.67 3.03 -13.06
N VAL A 94 -12.75 3.80 -12.92
CA VAL A 94 -13.82 3.55 -11.96
C VAL A 94 -15.10 3.25 -12.74
N ALA A 95 -15.75 2.14 -12.45
CA ALA A 95 -16.91 1.66 -13.18
C ALA A 95 -18.03 1.17 -12.23
N ARG A 96 -19.26 1.17 -12.73
CA ARG A 96 -20.43 0.58 -12.07
C ARG A 96 -21.14 -0.34 -13.07
N GLY A 97 -20.94 -1.65 -12.93
CA GLY A 97 -21.37 -2.59 -13.96
C GLY A 97 -20.68 -2.23 -15.29
N ASP A 98 -21.47 -2.09 -16.36
CA ASP A 98 -20.95 -1.75 -17.69
C ASP A 98 -20.71 -0.24 -17.90
N GLU A 99 -21.10 0.60 -16.94
CA GLU A 99 -20.94 2.06 -17.03
C GLU A 99 -19.57 2.50 -16.51
N THR A 100 -18.78 3.16 -17.38
CA THR A 100 -17.53 3.81 -16.96
C THR A 100 -17.85 5.18 -16.37
N VAL A 101 -17.51 5.36 -15.09
CA VAL A 101 -17.74 6.61 -14.35
C VAL A 101 -16.55 7.56 -14.46
N PHE A 102 -15.33 7.01 -14.47
CA PHE A 102 -14.10 7.78 -14.53
C PHE A 102 -13.00 6.98 -15.21
N VAL A 103 -12.18 7.64 -16.04
CA VAL A 103 -10.96 7.09 -16.60
C VAL A 103 -9.89 8.17 -16.71
N GLU A 104 -8.70 7.86 -16.21
CA GLU A 104 -7.55 8.76 -16.28
C GLU A 104 -6.26 7.97 -16.52
N SER A 105 -5.39 8.50 -17.38
CA SER A 105 -4.09 7.91 -17.68
C SER A 105 -3.00 8.95 -17.40
N ALA A 106 -2.02 8.60 -16.58
CA ALA A 106 -1.02 9.56 -16.10
C ALA A 106 0.31 8.93 -15.72
N ASP A 107 1.36 9.73 -15.78
CA ASP A 107 2.64 9.43 -15.12
C ASP A 107 2.60 9.83 -13.63
N TYR A 108 3.08 8.89 -12.82
CA TYR A 108 3.20 9.00 -11.37
C TYR A 108 4.68 8.97 -10.98
N ALA A 109 5.17 10.08 -10.42
CA ALA A 109 6.59 10.21 -10.08
C ALA A 109 6.99 9.29 -8.92
N PRO A 110 8.29 8.99 -8.76
CA PRO A 110 8.80 8.14 -7.69
C PRO A 110 8.32 8.55 -6.30
N GLN A 111 8.31 7.59 -5.38
CA GLN A 111 8.08 7.84 -3.97
C GLN A 111 9.03 8.94 -3.45
N GLY A 112 8.52 9.80 -2.57
CA GLY A 112 9.30 10.88 -1.94
C GLY A 112 9.45 12.15 -2.80
N THR A 113 9.07 12.11 -4.08
CA THR A 113 9.18 13.28 -4.99
C THR A 113 7.90 14.14 -5.07
N GLY A 114 6.85 13.78 -4.33
CA GLY A 114 5.71 14.67 -4.08
C GLY A 114 4.59 14.69 -5.13
N ARG A 115 4.37 13.62 -5.91
CA ARG A 115 3.27 13.58 -6.90
C ARG A 115 2.24 12.47 -6.66
N THR A 116 1.69 12.42 -5.45
CA THR A 116 0.40 11.74 -5.22
C THR A 116 -0.68 12.52 -5.96
N ARG A 117 -1.38 11.87 -6.90
CA ARG A 117 -2.55 12.49 -7.54
C ARG A 117 -3.80 12.13 -6.75
N ARG A 118 -4.69 13.10 -6.62
CA ARG A 118 -5.98 12.95 -5.98
C ARG A 118 -7.04 13.29 -7.00
N TYR A 119 -8.01 12.41 -7.14
CA TYR A 119 -9.23 12.64 -7.89
C TYR A 119 -10.36 12.64 -6.85
N PRO A 120 -10.50 13.74 -6.09
CA PRO A 120 -11.58 13.86 -5.13
C PRO A 120 -12.90 14.00 -5.88
N GLU A 121 -14.01 13.80 -5.18
CA GLU A 121 -15.35 14.14 -5.68
C GLU A 121 -15.76 13.43 -6.97
N LEU A 122 -15.39 12.16 -7.15
CA LEU A 122 -15.76 11.39 -8.34
C LEU A 122 -17.20 10.87 -8.27
N VAL A 123 -17.61 10.34 -7.11
CA VAL A 123 -18.85 9.58 -6.98
C VAL A 123 -19.59 9.96 -5.70
N ALA A 124 -20.79 10.50 -5.84
CA ALA A 124 -21.69 10.81 -4.72
C ALA A 124 -22.77 9.76 -4.54
N ARG A 125 -23.17 9.06 -5.61
CA ARG A 125 -24.21 8.03 -5.52
C ARG A 125 -23.73 6.83 -4.70
N ARG A 126 -24.49 6.49 -3.64
CA ARG A 126 -24.26 5.32 -2.80
C ARG A 126 -24.16 4.04 -3.63
N GLY A 127 -23.26 3.15 -3.23
CA GLY A 127 -23.07 1.86 -3.89
C GLY A 127 -21.63 1.38 -3.91
N THR A 128 -21.40 0.34 -4.69
CA THR A 128 -20.11 -0.32 -4.87
C THR A 128 -19.66 -0.13 -6.30
N TYR A 129 -18.46 0.41 -6.50
CA TYR A 129 -17.86 0.70 -7.79
C TYR A 129 -16.58 -0.10 -7.93
N GLU A 130 -16.35 -0.64 -9.12
CA GLU A 130 -15.11 -1.35 -9.43
C GLU A 130 -14.02 -0.34 -9.76
N VAL A 131 -12.82 -0.57 -9.22
CA VAL A 131 -11.63 0.20 -9.55
C VAL A 131 -10.66 -0.74 -10.24
N TYR A 132 -10.39 -0.47 -11.50
CA TYR A 132 -9.42 -1.19 -12.31
C TYR A 132 -8.21 -0.31 -12.61
N VAL A 133 -7.03 -0.89 -12.52
CA VAL A 133 -5.78 -0.19 -12.78
C VAL A 133 -4.88 -1.06 -13.63
N GLU A 134 -4.28 -0.46 -14.67
CA GLU A 134 -3.25 -1.10 -15.50
C GLU A 134 -2.06 -0.14 -15.61
N THR A 135 -0.86 -0.64 -15.32
CA THR A 135 0.39 0.11 -15.47
C THR A 135 0.98 -0.08 -16.87
N GLY A 136 1.83 0.85 -17.30
CA GLY A 136 2.45 0.82 -18.64
C GLY A 136 3.34 -0.40 -18.91
N ASP A 137 3.82 -1.06 -17.85
CA ASP A 137 4.57 -2.33 -17.87
C ASP A 137 3.66 -3.58 -17.74
N GLY A 138 2.34 -3.40 -17.74
CA GLY A 138 1.36 -4.49 -17.80
C GLY A 138 0.92 -5.07 -16.45
N ALA A 139 1.37 -4.51 -15.32
CA ALA A 139 0.84 -4.90 -14.01
C ALA A 139 -0.60 -4.40 -13.85
N THR A 140 -1.49 -5.28 -13.41
CA THR A 140 -2.91 -4.95 -13.20
C THR A 140 -3.29 -5.04 -11.74
N GLY A 141 -4.23 -4.20 -11.32
CA GLY A 141 -4.85 -4.27 -10.00
C GLY A 141 -6.35 -4.05 -10.08
N ARG A 142 -7.07 -4.73 -9.19
CA ARG A 142 -8.52 -4.58 -9.02
C ARG A 142 -8.84 -4.30 -7.57
N GLY A 143 -9.89 -3.52 -7.35
CA GLY A 143 -10.47 -3.33 -6.03
C GLY A 143 -11.80 -2.62 -6.14
N VAL A 144 -12.19 -1.99 -5.03
CA VAL A 144 -13.53 -1.45 -4.88
C VAL A 144 -13.47 -0.06 -4.28
N LEU A 145 -14.29 0.84 -4.82
CA LEU A 145 -14.68 2.10 -4.21
C LEU A 145 -16.11 1.93 -3.67
N ARG A 146 -16.26 1.84 -2.35
CA ARG A 146 -17.55 1.87 -1.66
C ARG A 146 -17.92 3.31 -1.34
N VAL A 147 -19.11 3.70 -1.75
CA VAL A 147 -19.65 5.04 -1.50
C VAL A 147 -20.73 4.88 -0.45
N ASP A 148 -20.34 5.12 0.80
CA ASP A 148 -21.18 5.12 1.98
C ASP A 148 -20.63 6.10 3.02
N ASP A 149 -21.26 6.13 4.19
CA ASP A 149 -20.95 7.10 5.24
C ASP A 149 -19.71 6.73 6.07
N VAL A 150 -19.14 5.51 5.89
CA VAL A 150 -18.04 5.00 6.74
C VAL A 150 -16.70 4.86 6.01
N HIS A 151 -16.71 4.65 4.69
CA HIS A 151 -15.48 4.52 3.91
C HIS A 151 -14.94 5.90 3.48
N ASP A 152 -13.62 6.08 3.53
CA ASP A 152 -12.89 7.23 2.95
C ASP A 152 -12.67 7.02 1.42
N ASP A 153 -11.85 7.85 0.77
CA ASP A 153 -11.44 7.64 -0.63
C ASP A 153 -10.67 6.31 -0.83
N ALA A 154 -10.80 5.71 -2.00
CA ALA A 154 -9.99 4.54 -2.35
C ALA A 154 -8.55 4.96 -2.65
N VAL A 155 -7.58 4.25 -2.09
CA VAL A 155 -6.15 4.45 -2.31
C VAL A 155 -5.64 3.36 -3.25
N VAL A 156 -5.07 3.80 -4.36
CA VAL A 156 -4.34 2.97 -5.33
C VAL A 156 -2.84 3.15 -5.08
N GLU A 157 -2.17 2.05 -4.76
CA GLU A 157 -0.71 1.99 -4.65
C GLU A 157 -0.11 1.27 -5.84
N LEU A 158 0.76 1.96 -6.58
CA LEU A 158 1.50 1.41 -7.72
C LEU A 158 2.87 0.94 -7.22
N GLY A 159 2.98 -0.32 -6.79
CA GLY A 159 4.22 -0.99 -6.39
C GLY A 159 4.51 -2.21 -7.27
N PRO A 160 5.39 -3.15 -6.87
CA PRO A 160 5.64 -4.37 -7.65
C PRO A 160 4.36 -5.09 -8.12
N ALA A 161 3.29 -4.99 -7.32
CA ALA A 161 1.92 -5.21 -7.75
C ALA A 161 1.07 -3.93 -7.54
N VAL A 162 -0.13 -3.89 -8.12
CA VAL A 162 -1.07 -2.78 -7.88
C VAL A 162 -2.03 -3.17 -6.76
N ARG A 163 -2.14 -2.34 -5.73
CA ARG A 163 -3.08 -2.53 -4.61
C ARG A 163 -4.13 -1.45 -4.63
N VAL A 164 -5.39 -1.83 -4.50
CA VAL A 164 -6.51 -0.89 -4.36
C VAL A 164 -7.24 -1.17 -3.06
N ARG A 165 -7.26 -0.19 -2.16
CA ARG A 165 -7.80 -0.36 -0.81
C ARG A 165 -8.52 0.88 -0.34
N GLN A 166 -9.48 0.71 0.55
CA GLN A 166 -10.28 1.81 1.07
C GLN A 166 -10.32 1.76 2.58
N THR A 167 -9.93 2.87 3.21
CA THR A 167 -9.87 2.92 4.68
C THR A 167 -11.25 3.19 5.25
N VAL A 168 -11.55 2.53 6.36
CA VAL A 168 -12.66 2.85 7.26
C VAL A 168 -12.02 3.18 8.60
N ARG A 169 -12.40 4.33 9.18
CA ARG A 169 -11.89 4.75 10.49
C ARG A 169 -12.87 4.29 11.57
N CYS A 170 -12.42 3.41 12.47
CA CYS A 170 -13.27 2.81 13.50
C CYS A 170 -13.00 3.38 14.88
N ALA A 171 -14.07 3.73 15.60
CA ALA A 171 -14.00 4.10 17.02
C ALA A 171 -15.23 3.62 17.80
N PRO A 172 -15.21 2.40 18.36
CA PRO A 172 -14.91 1.12 17.68
C PRO A 172 -16.02 0.70 16.69
N ASP A 173 -17.13 1.44 16.64
CA ASP A 173 -18.27 1.14 15.80
C ASP A 173 -18.15 1.76 14.41
N CYS A 174 -18.23 0.90 13.39
CA CYS A 174 -18.08 1.19 11.98
C CYS A 174 -19.36 0.79 11.21
N GLY A 175 -20.51 1.13 11.77
CA GLY A 175 -21.82 0.75 11.23
C GLY A 175 -21.91 -0.75 10.93
N ALA A 176 -22.24 -1.10 9.69
CA ALA A 176 -22.45 -2.49 9.27
C ALA A 176 -21.20 -3.38 9.27
N ILE A 177 -20.00 -2.81 9.37
CA ILE A 177 -18.72 -3.54 9.45
C ILE A 177 -18.49 -4.08 10.85
N SER A 178 -18.91 -3.35 11.88
CA SER A 178 -18.75 -3.77 13.27
C SER A 178 -19.73 -4.89 13.63
N ARG A 179 -19.26 -5.82 14.49
CA ARG A 179 -20.05 -6.95 15.01
C ARG A 179 -20.18 -6.92 16.54
N GLY A 180 -19.73 -5.84 17.17
CA GLY A 180 -19.79 -5.64 18.61
C GLY A 180 -18.53 -6.11 19.34
N GLY A 181 -18.44 -5.72 20.61
CA GLY A 181 -17.34 -6.01 21.52
C GLY A 181 -17.27 -4.96 22.62
N ASP A 182 -16.13 -4.91 23.30
CA ASP A 182 -15.86 -3.98 24.38
C ASP A 182 -14.76 -3.00 23.96
N ALA A 183 -14.97 -1.72 24.20
CA ALA A 183 -13.96 -0.70 24.05
C ALA A 183 -14.03 0.29 25.21
N LYS A 184 -12.86 0.68 25.70
CA LYS A 184 -12.71 1.77 26.66
C LYS A 184 -12.05 2.94 25.95
N PRO A 185 -12.34 4.19 26.32
CA PRO A 185 -11.54 5.31 25.85
C PRO A 185 -10.07 5.12 26.28
N PHE A 186 -9.14 5.19 25.34
CA PHE A 186 -7.71 5.22 25.61
C PHE A 186 -7.05 6.29 24.73
N GLY A 187 -6.25 7.16 25.34
CA GLY A 187 -5.72 8.34 24.65
C GLY A 187 -6.67 9.54 24.66
N ASN A 188 -6.18 10.71 24.26
CA ASN A 188 -6.90 11.98 24.41
C ASN A 188 -7.95 12.15 23.29
N PRO A 189 -9.24 12.41 23.61
CA PRO A 189 -10.31 12.60 22.64
C PRO A 189 -10.34 14.05 22.16
N ARG A 190 -9.42 14.44 21.28
CA ARG A 190 -9.63 15.58 20.36
C ARG A 190 -9.23 15.18 18.96
N TRP A 191 -10.16 14.46 18.37
CA TRP A 191 -10.20 14.13 16.95
C TRP A 191 -10.67 15.38 16.19
N PRO A 192 -10.00 15.87 15.13
CA PRO A 192 -8.70 15.51 14.57
C PRO A 192 -7.69 16.67 14.74
N GLU A 193 -6.87 16.68 15.79
CA GLU A 193 -5.68 17.54 15.76
C GLU A 193 -4.61 16.87 14.88
N VAL A 194 -4.13 17.63 13.89
CA VAL A 194 -3.15 17.24 12.86
C VAL A 194 -1.78 16.88 13.46
N ASP A 195 -1.63 16.92 14.78
CA ASP A 195 -0.38 16.61 15.50
C ASP A 195 -0.36 15.20 16.13
N ALA A 196 -1.44 14.41 16.01
CA ALA A 196 -1.53 13.03 16.53
C ALA A 196 -0.75 11.97 15.69
N TRP A 197 0.20 12.39 14.85
CA TRP A 197 0.98 11.49 13.98
C TRP A 197 2.15 10.82 14.71
N ALA A 198 2.44 11.22 15.94
CA ALA A 198 3.39 10.56 16.81
C ALA A 198 2.66 9.54 17.69
N GLY A 199 2.93 8.24 17.49
CA GLY A 199 2.33 7.16 18.26
C GLY A 199 2.39 5.81 17.55
N TYR A 200 1.67 4.83 18.10
CA TYR A 200 1.45 3.54 17.46
C TYR A 200 0.16 3.59 16.64
N THR A 201 0.28 3.39 15.34
CA THR A 201 -0.86 3.27 14.44
C THR A 201 -1.01 1.82 14.03
N VAL A 202 -2.18 1.24 14.23
CA VAL A 202 -2.49 -0.13 13.78
C VAL A 202 -3.54 -0.04 12.68
N THR A 203 -3.34 -0.80 11.61
CA THR A 203 -4.36 -0.98 10.57
C THR A 203 -4.51 -2.45 10.25
N VAL A 204 -5.72 -2.90 9.92
CA VAL A 204 -5.97 -4.28 9.48
C VAL A 204 -6.70 -4.25 8.13
N ALA A 205 -5.99 -4.63 7.07
CA ALA A 205 -6.52 -4.72 5.72
C ALA A 205 -7.16 -6.09 5.48
N ASN A 206 -8.38 -6.13 4.95
CA ASN A 206 -8.85 -7.31 4.26
C ASN A 206 -8.20 -7.34 2.86
N ALA A 207 -7.14 -8.14 2.74
CA ALA A 207 -6.39 -8.34 1.51
C ALA A 207 -6.87 -9.54 0.69
N GLY A 208 -7.82 -10.32 1.21
CA GLY A 208 -8.43 -11.44 0.52
C GLY A 208 -9.58 -11.03 -0.40
N GLU A 209 -10.05 -12.00 -1.19
CA GLU A 209 -11.19 -11.82 -2.11
C GLU A 209 -12.54 -11.87 -1.40
N ASN A 210 -12.58 -12.45 -0.20
CA ASN A 210 -13.79 -12.68 0.58
C ASN A 210 -13.88 -11.74 1.78
N THR A 211 -15.08 -11.55 2.28
CA THR A 211 -15.29 -10.92 3.59
C THR A 211 -14.80 -11.85 4.69
N HIS A 212 -14.02 -11.32 5.65
CA HIS A 212 -13.48 -12.09 6.78
C HIS A 212 -14.03 -11.60 8.11
N ASP A 213 -14.26 -12.51 9.05
CA ASP A 213 -14.49 -12.15 10.45
C ASP A 213 -13.14 -11.93 11.14
N VAL A 214 -12.97 -10.74 11.72
CA VAL A 214 -11.73 -10.27 12.32
C VAL A 214 -11.99 -9.83 13.74
N ARG A 215 -11.26 -10.38 14.71
CA ARG A 215 -11.23 -9.87 16.08
C ARG A 215 -9.93 -9.11 16.32
N VAL A 216 -10.03 -7.92 16.89
CA VAL A 216 -8.88 -7.08 17.23
C VAL A 216 -8.90 -6.77 18.71
N VAL A 217 -7.78 -7.05 19.37
CA VAL A 217 -7.60 -6.82 20.81
C VAL A 217 -6.37 -5.94 21.02
N PHE A 218 -6.54 -4.82 21.72
CA PHE A 218 -5.44 -3.97 22.18
C PHE A 218 -5.36 -3.99 23.71
N ASP A 219 -4.19 -4.36 24.22
CA ASP A 219 -3.83 -4.14 25.63
C ASP A 219 -2.85 -2.98 25.71
N VAL A 220 -3.21 -1.94 26.47
CA VAL A 220 -2.35 -0.77 26.71
C VAL A 220 -2.00 -0.73 28.19
N ASP A 221 -0.70 -0.76 28.51
CA ASP A 221 -0.17 -0.77 29.87
C ASP A 221 -0.76 -1.89 30.77
N GLY A 222 -1.11 -3.02 30.15
CA GLY A 222 -1.64 -4.19 30.85
C GLY A 222 -3.16 -4.21 31.00
N GLU A 223 -3.87 -3.19 30.53
CA GLU A 223 -5.34 -3.16 30.48
C GLU A 223 -5.84 -3.39 29.06
N THR A 224 -6.82 -4.28 28.89
CA THR A 224 -7.53 -4.44 27.62
C THR A 224 -8.45 -3.24 27.40
N VAL A 225 -8.13 -2.45 26.38
CA VAL A 225 -8.85 -1.22 26.03
C VAL A 225 -9.68 -1.36 24.76
N LEU A 226 -9.41 -2.39 23.95
CA LEU A 226 -10.20 -2.78 22.79
C LEU A 226 -10.26 -4.30 22.74
N ASP A 227 -11.45 -4.87 22.62
CA ASP A 227 -11.71 -6.25 22.22
C ASP A 227 -12.96 -6.26 21.34
N TYR A 228 -12.76 -6.21 20.02
CA TYR A 228 -13.85 -5.91 19.10
C TYR A 228 -13.83 -6.82 17.88
N ARG A 229 -15.03 -7.13 17.37
CA ARG A 229 -15.21 -7.94 16.16
C ARG A 229 -15.67 -7.09 14.99
N TYR A 230 -15.12 -7.38 13.83
CA TYR A 230 -15.38 -6.71 12.56
C TYR A 230 -15.59 -7.74 11.47
N ARG A 231 -16.31 -7.34 10.42
CA ARG A 231 -16.52 -8.12 9.21
C ARG A 231 -16.23 -7.26 7.96
N PRO A 232 -14.97 -6.82 7.76
CA PRO A 232 -14.58 -5.94 6.66
C PRO A 232 -14.79 -6.63 5.30
N PRO A 233 -15.48 -5.98 4.34
CA PRO A 233 -15.51 -6.43 2.96
C PRO A 233 -14.11 -6.47 2.32
N ARG A 234 -13.98 -7.13 1.15
CA ARG A 234 -12.72 -7.14 0.38
C ARG A 234 -12.20 -5.73 0.12
N GLY A 235 -10.89 -5.53 0.27
CA GLY A 235 -10.22 -4.26 0.02
C GLY A 235 -10.42 -3.19 1.10
N THR A 236 -11.19 -3.48 2.16
CA THR A 236 -11.38 -2.55 3.29
C THR A 236 -10.19 -2.59 4.25
N VAL A 237 -9.73 -1.42 4.70
CA VAL A 237 -8.68 -1.27 5.72
C VAL A 237 -9.30 -0.68 6.97
N LEU A 238 -9.32 -1.45 8.06
CA LEU A 238 -9.71 -0.97 9.37
C LEU A 238 -8.58 -0.09 9.92
N GLY A 239 -8.85 1.20 10.12
CA GLY A 239 -7.98 2.14 10.79
C GLY A 239 -8.40 2.33 12.25
N PHE A 240 -7.49 2.07 13.18
CA PHE A 240 -7.75 2.19 14.61
C PHE A 240 -7.19 3.50 15.18
N PRO A 241 -7.70 3.99 16.33
CA PRO A 241 -7.15 5.15 17.01
C PRO A 241 -5.66 4.97 17.33
N THR A 242 -4.89 6.04 17.13
CA THR A 242 -3.45 6.05 17.47
C THR A 242 -3.26 5.94 18.97
N VAL A 243 -2.43 5.00 19.42
CA VAL A 243 -2.01 4.90 20.82
C VAL A 243 -0.82 5.83 21.03
N PRO A 244 -0.82 6.70 22.06
CA PRO A 244 0.32 7.56 22.35
C PRO A 244 1.63 6.76 22.48
N PRO A 245 2.76 7.35 22.05
CA PRO A 245 4.04 6.65 22.07
C PRO A 245 4.54 6.41 23.50
N LEU A 246 5.57 5.55 23.64
CA LEU A 246 6.18 5.17 24.92
C LEU A 246 5.25 4.42 25.91
N ARG A 247 4.01 4.14 25.51
CA ARG A 247 3.12 3.19 26.18
C ARG A 247 3.55 1.75 25.83
N ARG A 248 3.15 0.79 26.65
CA ARG A 248 3.28 -0.64 26.32
C ARG A 248 2.02 -1.09 25.60
N LEU A 249 2.11 -1.29 24.29
CA LEU A 249 1.00 -1.76 23.47
C LEU A 249 1.22 -3.22 23.09
N ARG A 250 0.24 -4.08 23.40
CA ARG A 250 0.12 -5.42 22.81
C ARG A 250 -1.06 -5.44 21.86
N VAL A 251 -0.82 -5.97 20.67
CA VAL A 251 -1.83 -6.11 19.62
C VAL A 251 -2.03 -7.58 19.36
N THR A 252 -3.28 -8.03 19.41
CA THR A 252 -3.69 -9.35 18.94
C THR A 252 -4.74 -9.17 17.84
N VAL A 253 -4.54 -9.85 16.71
CA VAL A 253 -5.52 -9.91 15.62
C VAL A 253 -5.78 -11.37 15.28
N GLU A 254 -7.05 -11.76 15.28
CA GLU A 254 -7.51 -13.11 14.98
C GLU A 254 -8.42 -13.07 13.75
N ALA A 255 -8.16 -13.95 12.78
CA ALA A 255 -9.03 -14.16 11.63
C ALA A 255 -8.79 -15.57 11.07
N ASN A 256 -9.83 -16.20 10.53
CA ASN A 256 -9.75 -17.49 9.83
C ASN A 256 -9.04 -18.61 10.63
N GLY A 257 -9.17 -18.62 11.96
CA GLY A 257 -8.51 -19.60 12.83
C GLY A 257 -7.02 -19.33 13.10
N ASP A 258 -6.44 -18.31 12.47
CA ASP A 258 -5.08 -17.84 12.74
C ASP A 258 -5.09 -16.67 13.73
N ARG A 259 -3.94 -16.45 14.38
CA ARG A 259 -3.73 -15.40 15.36
C ARG A 259 -2.34 -14.79 15.21
N TRP A 260 -2.32 -13.50 14.91
CA TRP A 260 -1.12 -12.69 14.97
C TRP A 260 -1.00 -11.94 16.30
N ARG A 261 0.22 -11.85 16.84
CA ARG A 261 0.52 -11.09 18.06
C ARG A 261 1.77 -10.22 17.87
N GLY A 262 1.71 -9.00 18.37
CA GLY A 262 2.83 -8.07 18.40
C GLY A 262 2.88 -7.28 19.69
N ARG A 263 4.08 -6.84 20.04
CA ARG A 263 4.33 -6.00 21.21
C ARG A 263 5.20 -4.82 20.79
N LEU A 264 4.77 -3.63 21.18
CA LEU A 264 5.45 -2.36 20.97
C LEU A 264 5.69 -1.75 22.35
N ASP A 265 6.96 -1.76 22.77
CA ASP A 265 7.41 -1.18 24.04
C ASP A 265 8.50 -0.16 23.74
N GLU A 266 8.52 0.96 24.46
CA GLU A 266 9.66 1.90 24.47
C GLU A 266 9.98 2.56 23.12
N ASP A 267 9.08 2.42 22.15
CA ASP A 267 9.20 2.98 20.81
C ASP A 267 8.58 4.39 20.74
N ARG A 268 9.21 5.27 19.94
CA ARG A 268 8.74 6.64 19.77
C ARG A 268 7.53 6.76 18.86
N SER A 269 7.39 5.88 17.86
CA SER A 269 6.25 5.79 16.95
C SER A 269 6.43 4.58 16.04
N VAL A 270 5.37 3.82 15.81
CA VAL A 270 5.41 2.63 14.94
C VAL A 270 4.08 2.51 14.21
N ALA A 271 4.14 2.41 12.88
CA ALA A 271 2.99 1.99 12.08
C ALA A 271 3.03 0.47 11.88
N LEU A 272 1.98 -0.21 12.33
CA LEU A 272 1.80 -1.65 12.23
C LEU A 272 0.63 -1.97 11.28
N PRO A 273 0.90 -2.03 9.96
CA PRO A 273 -0.09 -2.49 9.02
C PRO A 273 -0.13 -4.02 9.01
N LEU A 274 -1.32 -4.57 9.26
CA LEU A 274 -1.63 -5.98 9.20
C LEU A 274 -2.58 -6.23 8.03
N ALA A 275 -2.54 -7.45 7.50
CA ALA A 275 -3.45 -7.95 6.48
C ALA A 275 -4.05 -9.27 6.94
N VAL A 276 -5.31 -9.48 6.56
CA VAL A 276 -6.02 -10.76 6.65
C VAL A 276 -6.41 -11.22 5.26
N ASP A 277 -6.18 -12.49 4.99
CA ASP A 277 -6.57 -13.18 3.76
C ASP A 277 -6.84 -14.67 4.06
N GLY A 278 -6.97 -15.51 3.03
CA GLY A 278 -7.23 -16.94 3.20
C GLY A 278 -6.12 -17.70 3.95
N ASP A 279 -4.91 -17.15 4.00
CA ASP A 279 -3.74 -17.78 4.62
C ASP A 279 -3.56 -17.40 6.10
N GLY A 280 -4.33 -16.42 6.59
CA GLY A 280 -4.33 -16.01 8.00
C GLY A 280 -4.05 -14.53 8.19
N VAL A 281 -3.29 -14.19 9.23
CA VAL A 281 -3.00 -12.82 9.65
C VAL A 281 -1.50 -12.54 9.57
N ARG A 282 -1.10 -11.50 8.83
CA ARG A 282 0.31 -11.17 8.61
C ARG A 282 0.57 -9.67 8.60
N VAL A 283 1.84 -9.27 8.66
CA VAL A 283 2.24 -7.89 8.35
C VAL A 283 1.95 -7.63 6.87
N ASP A 284 1.24 -6.54 6.62
CA ASP A 284 0.84 -6.12 5.27
C ASP A 284 2.02 -5.45 4.56
N ALA A 285 2.72 -6.25 3.77
CA ALA A 285 3.99 -5.88 3.17
C ALA A 285 4.06 -6.25 1.70
N TRP A 286 4.97 -5.62 0.97
CA TRP A 286 5.31 -5.98 -0.40
C TRP A 286 6.13 -7.28 -0.43
N PRO A 287 6.07 -8.07 -1.53
CA PRO A 287 6.78 -9.35 -1.62
C PRO A 287 8.31 -9.24 -1.49
N ASP A 288 8.87 -8.11 -1.92
CA ASP A 288 10.29 -7.75 -1.90
C ASP A 288 10.71 -7.02 -0.60
N ALA A 289 9.83 -6.97 0.41
CA ALA A 289 10.13 -6.29 1.65
C ALA A 289 11.32 -6.94 2.38
N GLY A 290 12.26 -6.11 2.82
CA GLY A 290 13.52 -6.50 3.45
C GLY A 290 14.33 -5.26 3.79
N ALA A 291 15.58 -5.41 4.20
CA ALA A 291 16.49 -4.27 4.29
C ALA A 291 17.95 -4.67 4.41
N ASP A 292 18.80 -3.82 3.86
CA ASP A 292 20.22 -3.83 4.15
C ASP A 292 20.47 -3.24 5.54
N LEU A 293 21.59 -3.62 6.17
CA LEU A 293 22.09 -2.98 7.37
C LEU A 293 23.21 -2.01 7.00
N ARG A 294 23.14 -0.79 7.52
CA ARG A 294 24.27 0.13 7.52
C ARG A 294 24.57 0.58 8.93
N VAL A 295 25.77 0.28 9.41
CA VAL A 295 26.25 0.69 10.72
C VAL A 295 27.27 1.80 10.54
N ARG A 296 27.10 2.92 11.26
CA ARG A 296 28.07 4.03 11.28
C ARG A 296 28.51 4.32 12.71
N ASN A 297 29.82 4.29 12.94
CA ASN A 297 30.42 4.84 14.16
C ASN A 297 30.70 6.33 13.98
N GLU A 298 30.40 7.16 14.97
CA GLU A 298 30.60 8.61 14.95
C GLU A 298 31.53 9.12 16.07
N ARG A 299 32.04 8.25 16.95
CA ARG A 299 33.13 8.61 17.89
C ARG A 299 34.28 7.62 17.75
N GLY A 300 35.18 7.56 18.75
CA GLY A 300 36.32 6.66 18.77
C GLY A 300 36.02 5.17 18.57
N PRO A 301 37.07 4.34 18.44
CA PRO A 301 36.98 2.91 18.13
C PRO A 301 36.08 2.16 19.10
N ARG A 302 35.26 1.25 18.57
CA ARG A 302 34.30 0.47 19.34
C ARG A 302 33.86 -0.78 18.59
N THR A 303 33.36 -1.75 19.34
CA THR A 303 32.64 -2.89 18.78
C THR A 303 31.15 -2.59 18.76
N VAL A 304 30.49 -2.81 17.63
CA VAL A 304 29.03 -2.69 17.50
C VAL A 304 28.46 -4.05 17.16
N THR A 305 27.52 -4.53 17.95
CA THR A 305 26.72 -5.72 17.66
C THR A 305 25.29 -5.32 17.36
N VAL A 306 24.72 -5.85 16.29
CA VAL A 306 23.33 -5.68 15.89
C VAL A 306 22.70 -7.06 15.78
N THR A 307 21.71 -7.34 16.62
CA THR A 307 20.96 -8.60 16.61
C THR A 307 19.51 -8.31 16.22
N LEU A 308 19.01 -9.04 15.23
CA LEU A 308 17.63 -8.99 14.79
C LEU A 308 16.89 -10.21 15.32
N THR A 309 15.74 -9.99 15.94
CA THR A 309 14.85 -11.06 16.42
C THR A 309 13.44 -10.91 15.86
N ARG A 310 12.80 -12.03 15.55
CA ARG A 310 11.41 -12.13 15.10
C ARG A 310 10.71 -13.21 15.92
N SER A 311 9.60 -12.88 16.56
CA SER A 311 8.84 -13.81 17.42
C SER A 311 9.72 -14.49 18.48
N GLY A 312 10.70 -13.77 19.03
CA GLY A 312 11.64 -14.28 20.04
C GLY A 312 12.84 -15.05 19.48
N ASN A 313 12.84 -15.41 18.20
CA ASN A 313 13.94 -16.13 17.57
C ASN A 313 14.92 -15.15 16.93
N ARG A 314 16.23 -15.37 17.08
CA ARG A 314 17.27 -14.64 16.36
C ARG A 314 17.19 -15.01 14.87
N VAL A 315 17.13 -14.01 14.00
CA VAL A 315 17.01 -14.19 12.54
C VAL A 315 18.18 -13.60 11.77
N ALA A 316 18.89 -12.63 12.35
CA ALA A 316 20.13 -12.08 11.80
C ALA A 316 20.99 -11.51 12.93
N GLU A 317 22.31 -11.47 12.69
CA GLU A 317 23.27 -10.88 13.61
C GLU A 317 24.47 -10.37 12.82
N TRP A 318 24.97 -9.20 13.21
CA TRP A 318 26.21 -8.65 12.71
C TRP A 318 26.99 -8.08 13.89
N SER A 319 28.31 -8.26 13.87
CA SER A 319 29.22 -7.65 14.83
C SER A 319 30.49 -7.21 14.12
N GLY A 320 31.01 -6.03 14.47
CA GLY A 320 32.23 -5.51 13.89
C GLY A 320 32.86 -4.41 14.74
N GLU A 321 34.19 -4.34 14.69
CA GLU A 321 34.95 -3.21 15.18
C GLU A 321 34.94 -2.10 14.13
N LEU A 322 34.64 -0.88 14.55
CA LEU A 322 34.58 0.29 13.69
C LEU A 322 35.46 1.39 14.28
N ASP A 323 36.39 1.89 13.47
CA ASP A 323 37.13 3.12 13.75
C ASP A 323 36.21 4.33 13.79
N GLU A 324 36.76 5.49 14.18
CA GLU A 324 36.04 6.75 14.12
C GLU A 324 35.58 7.07 12.69
N ASN A 325 34.28 7.39 12.54
CA ASN A 325 33.62 7.57 11.24
C ASN A 325 33.55 6.31 10.36
N GLY A 326 33.96 5.15 10.88
CA GLY A 326 33.86 3.86 10.19
C GLY A 326 32.42 3.50 9.85
N THR A 327 32.22 2.91 8.68
CA THR A 327 30.93 2.41 8.21
C THR A 327 31.05 0.96 7.76
N ALA A 328 30.08 0.14 8.13
CA ALA A 328 29.89 -1.20 7.57
C ALA A 328 28.51 -1.31 6.92
N THR A 329 28.43 -2.08 5.85
CA THR A 329 27.18 -2.41 5.16
C THR A 329 27.07 -3.93 5.05
N VAL A 330 25.86 -4.44 5.28
CA VAL A 330 25.52 -5.84 5.07
C VAL A 330 24.24 -5.89 4.24
N ASP A 331 24.35 -6.43 3.04
CA ASP A 331 23.22 -6.57 2.13
C ASP A 331 22.24 -7.63 2.65
N ASP A 332 20.95 -7.44 2.41
CA ASP A 332 19.87 -8.39 2.78
C ASP A 332 19.85 -8.81 4.26
N PHE A 333 20.31 -7.93 5.16
CA PHE A 333 20.38 -8.22 6.60
C PHE A 333 19.03 -8.53 7.24
N VAL A 334 17.97 -7.83 6.82
CA VAL A 334 16.59 -8.12 7.23
C VAL A 334 15.94 -9.00 6.17
N PRO A 335 15.66 -10.28 6.47
CA PRO A 335 15.40 -11.30 5.45
C PRO A 335 14.01 -11.24 4.80
N GLY A 336 13.14 -10.33 5.24
CA GLY A 336 11.76 -10.32 4.77
C GLY A 336 10.83 -9.36 5.51
N PRO A 337 9.54 -9.35 5.16
CA PRO A 337 8.53 -8.58 5.86
C PRO A 337 8.28 -9.10 7.27
N GLY A 338 7.98 -8.18 8.20
CA GLY A 338 7.63 -8.55 9.57
C GLY A 338 7.78 -7.42 10.58
N LEU A 339 7.38 -7.72 11.81
CA LEU A 339 7.72 -6.96 13.00
C LEU A 339 8.97 -7.60 13.62
N TYR A 340 10.03 -6.82 13.72
CA TYR A 340 11.31 -7.24 14.27
C TYR A 340 11.66 -6.44 15.50
N ARG A 341 12.41 -7.06 16.41
CA ARG A 341 13.08 -6.40 17.51
C ARG A 341 14.57 -6.38 17.24
N VAL A 342 15.10 -5.17 17.08
CA VAL A 342 16.53 -4.90 16.87
C VAL A 342 17.15 -4.62 18.23
N VAL A 343 18.10 -5.45 18.64
CA VAL A 343 18.93 -5.23 19.83
C VAL A 343 20.29 -4.78 19.34
N MET A 344 20.75 -3.63 19.83
CA MET A 344 22.03 -3.06 19.46
C MET A 344 22.87 -2.90 20.71
N THR A 345 24.12 -3.36 20.66
CA THR A 345 25.05 -3.28 21.78
C THR A 345 26.34 -2.61 21.33
N LEU A 346 26.80 -1.65 22.11
CA LEU A 346 28.13 -1.08 21.99
C LEU A 346 29.03 -1.71 23.04
N GLY A 347 30.12 -2.31 22.59
CA GLY A 347 31.26 -2.64 23.44
C GLY A 347 32.22 -1.47 23.45
N ASP A 348 32.52 -0.95 24.64
CA ASP A 348 33.61 0.01 24.81
C ASP A 348 34.92 -0.79 24.81
N GLY A 349 35.91 -0.39 24.02
CA GLY A 349 37.23 -1.06 23.94
C GLY A 349 38.07 -1.01 25.23
N GLY A 350 37.48 -0.63 26.37
CA GLY A 350 38.05 -0.66 27.72
C GLY A 350 37.03 -0.23 28.77
N ASP A 351 36.94 -1.01 29.87
CA ASP A 351 36.23 -0.87 31.18
C ASP A 351 34.86 -0.13 31.31
N GLY A 352 34.34 0.49 30.26
CA GLY A 352 33.00 1.05 30.18
C GLY A 352 32.00 -0.06 29.85
N GLY A 353 31.02 -0.28 30.73
CA GLY A 353 30.01 -1.32 30.54
C GLY A 353 29.26 -1.20 29.21
N ALA A 354 28.91 -2.34 28.62
CA ALA A 354 28.23 -2.40 27.33
C ALA A 354 26.91 -1.62 27.33
N ARG A 355 26.73 -0.71 26.36
CA ARG A 355 25.49 0.06 26.21
C ARG A 355 24.56 -0.65 25.24
N THR A 356 23.36 -1.01 25.72
CA THR A 356 22.37 -1.71 24.90
C THR A 356 21.16 -0.82 24.64
N SER A 357 20.68 -0.83 23.40
CA SER A 357 19.45 -0.18 22.97
C SER A 357 18.58 -1.17 22.21
N THR A 358 17.27 -0.99 22.29
CA THR A 358 16.30 -1.86 21.63
C THR A 358 15.27 -1.04 20.86
N ARG A 359 14.93 -1.50 19.66
CA ARG A 359 13.91 -0.87 18.80
C ARG A 359 13.01 -1.90 18.15
N SER A 360 11.74 -1.57 18.01
CA SER A 360 10.86 -2.31 17.10
C SER A 360 10.92 -1.71 15.70
N VAL A 361 11.06 -2.57 14.69
CA VAL A 361 11.08 -2.18 13.29
C VAL A 361 10.04 -3.00 12.54
N VAL A 362 9.13 -2.31 11.86
CA VAL A 362 8.14 -2.93 10.98
C VAL A 362 8.60 -2.79 9.53
N VAL A 363 8.94 -3.91 8.91
CA VAL A 363 9.42 -3.97 7.53
C VAL A 363 8.27 -4.35 6.62
N THR A 364 7.85 -3.39 5.79
CA THR A 364 6.73 -3.55 4.84
C THR A 364 7.14 -3.33 3.38
N ARG A 365 8.37 -2.85 3.17
CA ARG A 365 9.02 -2.54 1.88
C ARG A 365 10.51 -2.80 2.03
N HIS A 366 11.21 -2.93 0.91
CA HIS A 366 12.66 -2.91 0.91
C HIS A 366 13.17 -1.54 1.42
N GLY A 367 14.30 -1.51 2.10
CA GLY A 367 14.84 -0.28 2.67
C GLY A 367 16.21 -0.48 3.33
N LEU A 368 16.58 0.44 4.21
CA LEU A 368 17.86 0.45 4.91
C LEU A 368 17.63 0.54 6.43
N LEU A 369 18.15 -0.44 7.17
CA LEU A 369 18.29 -0.36 8.62
C LEU A 369 19.59 0.39 8.95
N LEU A 370 19.48 1.68 9.28
CA LEU A 370 20.60 2.51 9.67
C LEU A 370 20.82 2.45 11.18
N VAL A 371 21.97 1.94 11.61
CA VAL A 371 22.41 1.95 13.02
C VAL A 371 23.50 3.00 13.20
N ARG A 372 23.30 3.92 14.15
CA ARG A 372 24.26 4.98 14.48
C ARG A 372 24.83 4.77 15.87
N ALA A 373 26.15 4.58 15.97
CA ALA A 373 26.88 4.46 17.21
C ALA A 373 27.55 5.81 17.56
N ARG A 374 27.09 6.45 18.65
CA ARG A 374 27.54 7.77 19.15
C ARG A 374 27.99 7.68 20.61
N ASP A 375 27.30 8.35 21.52
CA ASP A 375 27.41 8.14 22.97
C ASP A 375 26.39 7.08 23.44
N GLY A 376 25.56 6.59 22.51
CA GLY A 376 24.71 5.41 22.64
C GLY A 376 24.52 4.80 21.25
N VAL A 377 23.59 3.87 21.10
CA VAL A 377 23.27 3.28 19.81
C VAL A 377 21.78 3.38 19.53
N ASP A 378 21.44 3.74 18.31
CA ASP A 378 20.04 3.83 17.85
C ASP A 378 19.90 3.32 16.42
N ALA A 379 18.71 2.84 16.09
CA ALA A 379 18.36 2.32 14.79
C ALA A 379 17.23 3.13 14.15
N PHE A 380 17.35 3.33 12.83
CA PHE A 380 16.35 4.00 12.01
C PHE A 380 16.08 3.12 10.79
N PHE A 381 14.81 2.90 10.48
CA PHE A 381 14.44 2.29 9.21
C PHE A 381 14.18 3.40 8.18
N VAL A 382 14.98 3.41 7.13
CA VAL A 382 14.89 4.37 6.02
C VAL A 382 14.35 3.62 4.81
N ARG A 383 13.41 4.23 4.10
CA ARG A 383 12.83 3.66 2.87
C ARG A 383 13.47 4.27 1.65
#